data_AF-A0A177CG50-F1
#
_entry.id   AF-A0A177CG50-F1
#
_cell.length_a   1.000
_cell.length_b   1.000
_cell.length_c   1.000
_cell.angle_alpha   90.00
_cell.angle_beta   90.00
_cell.angle_gamma   90.00
#
_symmetry.space_group_name_H-M   'P 1'
#
loop_
_entity.id
_entity.type
_entity.pdbx_description
1 polymer ?
#
loop_
_entity_poly.entity_id
_entity_poly.type
_entity_poly.pdbx_seq_one_letter_code
_entity_poly.pdbx_strand_id
1 'polypeptide(L)'
;MHLENVLTIQNNRKKQQGDDRTRLPNEILMDVFERLLNKPSNLIAVMRTCKRWHHIASTVLYQHISLDSKLREDTSSARFGKFARQYHLIQSLSVRVTQVHLMGFSVRSTDAFDRLAELCEAVRRMKNLRTFALSFEESLDHLEGFPVPSAVIVLILQSLPASVVNLNLDCDCINRPDVDQPHMCHAVSALLPRLRSLRLRTSHLCSGLLSSFSPAATPDHGHPSSPSRSKKRLNRASELEYLVIRIIARPECAHLAHSPLCHSGDKLLHGAKLATTLQEMCNIGAFPSLCEFAVIGRVDAPSTIQNDNWNVFKIRTFARGISETITLPYCARGGSSSLYMIRDGDGDWFGSFPDISSALEGPIVWTKTGLKATRYLKPYEWHNDWVLDRAKLAPRDSVIKKFGVSFRLWKHEGATRLKLLSARKVAGFTDTEVATQIVPEGWRWAVAEGPWNWTIEPMTAY
;
A
#
# COMPACT_ATOMS: atom_id res chain seq x y z
N MET A 1 -65.97 -29.65 -39.54
CA MET A 1 -65.31 -29.99 -38.27
C MET A 1 -63.83 -30.42 -38.38
N HIS A 2 -63.19 -30.48 -39.56
CA HIS A 2 -61.75 -30.84 -39.68
C HIS A 2 -60.80 -29.68 -40.03
N LEU A 3 -61.31 -28.46 -40.22
CA LEU A 3 -60.49 -27.28 -40.57
C LEU A 3 -60.14 -26.38 -39.37
N GLU A 4 -60.82 -26.51 -38.23
CA GLU A 4 -60.50 -25.73 -37.02
C GLU A 4 -59.33 -26.31 -36.20
N ASN A 5 -58.97 -27.59 -36.38
CA ASN A 5 -57.85 -28.20 -35.65
C ASN A 5 -56.47 -27.89 -36.24
N VAL A 6 -56.38 -27.47 -37.50
CA VAL A 6 -55.08 -27.19 -38.16
C VAL A 6 -54.57 -25.78 -37.83
N LEU A 7 -55.47 -24.82 -37.60
CA LEU A 7 -55.10 -23.44 -37.24
C LEU A 7 -54.65 -23.32 -35.77
N THR A 8 -55.13 -24.19 -34.88
CA THR A 8 -54.69 -24.23 -33.47
C THR A 8 -53.25 -24.77 -33.33
N ILE A 9 -52.83 -25.68 -34.21
CA ILE A 9 -51.46 -26.24 -34.21
C ILE A 9 -50.44 -25.23 -34.75
N GLN A 10 -50.80 -24.39 -35.72
CA GLN A 10 -49.90 -23.35 -36.24
C GLN A 10 -49.76 -22.14 -35.29
N ASN A 11 -50.80 -21.79 -34.53
CA ASN A 11 -50.71 -20.76 -33.50
C ASN A 11 -49.91 -21.20 -32.25
N ASN A 12 -49.81 -22.50 -31.97
CA ASN A 12 -48.92 -23.02 -30.93
C ASN A 12 -47.45 -23.10 -31.38
N ARG A 13 -47.15 -23.22 -32.69
CA ARG A 13 -45.77 -23.23 -33.20
C ARG A 13 -45.10 -21.84 -33.20
N LYS A 14 -45.84 -20.74 -33.38
CA LYS A 14 -45.29 -19.38 -33.26
C LYS A 14 -45.03 -18.93 -31.82
N LYS A 15 -45.55 -19.63 -30.81
CA LYS A 15 -45.33 -19.33 -29.38
C LYS A 15 -44.06 -19.95 -28.78
N GLN A 16 -43.29 -20.73 -29.56
CA GLN A 16 -42.09 -21.42 -29.09
C GLN A 16 -40.79 -21.09 -29.86
N GLN A 17 -40.78 -20.06 -30.71
CA GLN A 17 -39.52 -19.38 -31.02
C GLN A 17 -39.16 -18.47 -29.84
N GLY A 18 -38.81 -19.09 -28.71
CA GLY A 18 -38.20 -18.39 -27.59
C GLY A 18 -36.94 -17.72 -28.09
N ASP A 19 -36.82 -16.42 -27.81
CA ASP A 19 -35.68 -15.58 -28.17
C ASP A 19 -34.37 -16.30 -27.79
N ASP A 20 -33.64 -16.75 -28.82
CA ASP A 20 -32.42 -17.59 -28.71
C ASP A 20 -31.33 -16.88 -27.87
N ARG A 21 -31.47 -15.56 -27.69
CA ARG A 21 -30.65 -14.72 -26.80
C ARG A 21 -30.75 -15.11 -25.32
N THR A 22 -31.79 -15.85 -24.93
CA THR A 22 -31.95 -16.38 -23.57
C THR A 22 -31.15 -17.67 -23.31
N ARG A 23 -30.45 -18.23 -24.31
CA ARG A 23 -29.73 -19.51 -24.16
C ARG A 23 -28.28 -19.43 -23.69
N LEU A 24 -27.65 -18.25 -23.70
CA LEU A 24 -26.26 -18.14 -23.23
C LEU A 24 -26.17 -18.59 -21.76
N PRO A 25 -25.23 -19.47 -21.38
CA PRO A 25 -25.00 -19.84 -19.97
C PRO A 25 -24.67 -18.63 -19.09
N ASN A 26 -24.93 -18.72 -17.79
CA ASN A 26 -24.70 -17.60 -16.87
C ASN A 26 -23.22 -17.21 -16.80
N GLU A 27 -22.34 -18.18 -16.94
CA GLU A 27 -20.88 -18.05 -16.91
C GLU A 27 -20.41 -17.18 -18.08
N ILE A 28 -20.94 -17.42 -19.28
CA ILE A 28 -20.62 -16.62 -20.47
C ILE A 28 -21.16 -15.20 -20.32
N LEU A 29 -22.36 -15.02 -19.78
CA LEU A 29 -22.91 -13.69 -19.50
C LEU A 29 -22.07 -12.93 -18.47
N MET A 30 -21.62 -13.61 -17.41
CA MET A 30 -20.74 -13.06 -16.40
C MET A 30 -19.41 -12.60 -17.01
N ASP A 31 -18.76 -13.42 -17.82
CA ASP A 31 -17.53 -13.06 -18.54
C ASP A 31 -17.73 -11.84 -19.45
N VAL A 32 -18.87 -11.75 -20.15
CA VAL A 32 -19.22 -10.59 -20.97
C VAL A 32 -19.41 -9.34 -20.09
N PHE A 33 -20.10 -9.47 -18.97
CA PHE A 33 -20.39 -8.34 -18.06
C PHE A 33 -19.14 -7.86 -17.33
N GLU A 34 -18.22 -8.74 -16.96
CA GLU A 34 -16.92 -8.37 -16.39
C GLU A 34 -16.12 -7.48 -17.34
N ARG A 35 -16.17 -7.74 -18.65
CA ARG A 35 -15.54 -6.88 -19.67
C ARG A 35 -16.18 -5.49 -19.78
N LEU A 36 -17.40 -5.32 -19.29
CA LEU A 36 -18.11 -4.03 -19.25
C LEU A 36 -17.78 -3.21 -18.00
N LEU A 37 -17.04 -3.73 -17.02
CA LEU A 37 -16.71 -3.03 -15.76
C LEU A 37 -15.97 -1.70 -15.98
N ASN A 38 -15.23 -1.56 -17.08
CA ASN A 38 -14.55 -0.32 -17.44
C ASN A 38 -15.51 0.86 -17.68
N LYS A 39 -16.80 0.59 -17.94
CA LYS A 39 -17.87 1.59 -18.11
C LYS A 39 -19.12 1.14 -17.36
N PRO A 40 -19.26 1.48 -16.06
CA PRO A 40 -20.39 1.04 -15.22
C PRO A 40 -21.77 1.39 -15.77
N SER A 41 -21.89 2.45 -16.58
CA SER A 41 -23.12 2.81 -17.28
C SER A 41 -23.64 1.70 -18.20
N ASN A 42 -22.75 0.93 -18.83
CA ASN A 42 -23.11 -0.21 -19.68
C ASN A 42 -23.70 -1.35 -18.86
N LEU A 43 -23.12 -1.63 -17.68
CA LEU A 43 -23.68 -2.62 -16.75
C LEU A 43 -25.07 -2.21 -16.26
N ILE A 44 -25.27 -0.93 -15.95
CA ILE A 44 -26.60 -0.41 -15.57
C ILE A 44 -27.60 -0.58 -16.71
N ALA A 45 -27.20 -0.32 -17.97
CA ALA A 45 -28.07 -0.55 -19.13
C ALA A 45 -28.42 -2.05 -19.29
N VAL A 46 -27.43 -2.94 -19.15
CA VAL A 46 -27.61 -4.40 -19.14
C VAL A 46 -28.59 -4.83 -18.04
N MET A 47 -28.47 -4.28 -16.82
CA MET A 47 -29.35 -4.59 -15.70
C MET A 47 -30.82 -4.21 -15.94
N ARG A 48 -31.10 -3.32 -16.91
CA ARG A 48 -32.46 -2.89 -17.27
C ARG A 48 -33.11 -3.75 -18.36
N THR A 49 -32.37 -4.69 -18.95
CA THR A 49 -32.88 -5.52 -20.07
C THR A 49 -33.88 -6.58 -19.62
N CYS A 50 -33.49 -7.44 -18.69
CA CYS A 50 -34.34 -8.50 -18.13
C CYS A 50 -33.89 -8.90 -16.73
N LYS A 51 -34.75 -9.61 -15.98
CA LYS A 51 -34.48 -10.04 -14.59
C LYS A 51 -33.22 -10.89 -14.45
N ARG A 52 -32.96 -11.78 -15.42
CA ARG A 52 -31.77 -12.65 -15.42
C ARG A 52 -30.49 -11.84 -15.54
N TRP A 53 -30.45 -10.92 -16.51
CA TRP A 53 -29.30 -10.03 -16.71
C TRP A 53 -29.13 -9.10 -15.53
N HIS A 54 -30.22 -8.59 -14.94
CA HIS A 54 -30.17 -7.82 -13.71
C HIS A 54 -29.45 -8.57 -12.58
N HIS A 55 -29.79 -9.84 -12.35
CA HIS A 55 -29.19 -10.64 -11.29
C HIS A 55 -27.69 -10.91 -11.53
N ILE A 56 -27.30 -11.28 -12.75
CA ILE A 56 -25.88 -11.57 -13.08
C ILE A 56 -25.06 -10.28 -13.10
N ALA A 57 -25.59 -9.21 -13.71
CA ALA A 57 -24.88 -7.94 -13.74
C ALA A 57 -24.78 -7.29 -12.36
N SER A 58 -25.74 -7.52 -11.44
CA SER A 58 -25.62 -7.05 -10.06
C SER A 58 -24.51 -7.79 -9.30
N THR A 59 -24.33 -9.10 -9.50
CA THR A 59 -23.21 -9.82 -8.86
C THR A 59 -21.86 -9.23 -9.29
N VAL A 60 -21.70 -8.93 -10.59
CA VAL A 60 -20.49 -8.30 -11.13
C VAL A 60 -20.31 -6.87 -10.63
N LEU A 61 -21.37 -6.05 -10.66
CA LEU A 61 -21.31 -4.63 -10.29
C LEU A 61 -20.98 -4.41 -8.80
N TYR A 62 -21.53 -5.25 -7.91
CA TYR A 62 -21.38 -5.09 -6.46
C TYR A 62 -20.25 -5.93 -5.86
N GLN A 63 -19.53 -6.72 -6.67
CA GLN A 63 -18.42 -7.54 -6.18
C GLN A 63 -17.25 -6.71 -5.62
N HIS A 64 -16.96 -5.59 -6.28
CA HIS A 64 -15.81 -4.74 -5.99
C HIS A 64 -16.25 -3.29 -5.83
N ILE A 65 -16.26 -2.81 -4.58
CA ILE A 65 -16.78 -1.49 -4.24
C ILE A 65 -15.64 -0.57 -3.84
N SER A 66 -15.64 0.65 -4.38
CA SER A 66 -14.74 1.73 -3.97
C SER A 66 -15.58 2.92 -3.51
N LEU A 67 -15.36 3.38 -2.28
CA LEU A 67 -16.10 4.46 -1.64
C LEU A 67 -15.15 5.59 -1.23
N ASP A 68 -15.52 6.81 -1.57
CA ASP A 68 -14.96 7.99 -0.93
C ASP A 68 -15.80 8.35 0.29
N SER A 69 -15.19 8.34 1.47
CA SER A 69 -15.81 8.75 2.72
C SER A 69 -15.75 10.27 2.86
N LYS A 70 -16.93 10.89 2.80
CA LYS A 70 -17.16 12.33 2.89
C LYS A 70 -18.25 12.58 3.95
N LEU A 71 -18.27 13.77 4.56
CA LEU A 71 -19.21 14.08 5.65
C LEU A 71 -20.65 14.32 5.17
N ARG A 72 -20.85 14.74 3.91
CA ARG A 72 -22.19 15.05 3.39
C ARG A 72 -23.07 13.81 3.25
N GLU A 73 -24.36 13.96 3.51
CA GLU A 73 -25.35 12.86 3.47
C GLU A 73 -25.61 12.32 2.06
N ASP A 74 -25.39 13.14 1.04
CA ASP A 74 -25.63 12.80 -0.36
C ASP A 74 -24.50 11.98 -1.00
N THR A 75 -23.48 11.65 -0.21
CA THR A 75 -22.26 11.00 -0.68
C THR A 75 -22.46 9.51 -0.94
N SER A 76 -21.61 8.95 -1.80
CA SER A 76 -21.62 7.52 -2.12
C SER A 76 -21.48 6.64 -0.89
N SER A 77 -20.64 7.01 0.09
CA SER A 77 -20.45 6.26 1.33
C SER A 77 -21.69 6.27 2.22
N ALA A 78 -22.32 7.45 2.41
CA ALA A 78 -23.52 7.58 3.23
C ALA A 78 -24.71 6.84 2.60
N ARG A 79 -24.91 6.99 1.28
CA ARG A 79 -25.95 6.23 0.55
C ARG A 79 -25.68 4.73 0.58
N PHE A 80 -24.43 4.33 0.46
CA PHE A 80 -24.05 2.93 0.55
C PHE A 80 -24.42 2.33 1.92
N GLY A 81 -24.04 2.98 3.03
CA GLY A 81 -24.40 2.50 4.38
C GLY A 81 -25.91 2.42 4.62
N LYS A 82 -26.67 3.42 4.13
CA LYS A 82 -28.13 3.49 4.31
C LYS A 82 -28.91 2.51 3.41
N PHE A 83 -28.49 2.32 2.15
CA PHE A 83 -29.31 1.65 1.13
C PHE A 83 -28.73 0.35 0.60
N ALA A 84 -27.47 0.01 0.87
CA ALA A 84 -26.92 -1.27 0.42
C ALA A 84 -27.66 -2.42 1.10
N ARG A 85 -28.23 -3.31 0.28
CA ARG A 85 -28.87 -4.56 0.73
C ARG A 85 -28.06 -5.80 0.34
N GLN A 86 -27.10 -5.63 -0.56
CA GLN A 86 -26.40 -6.71 -1.24
C GLN A 86 -25.01 -6.98 -0.63
N TYR A 87 -24.90 -6.85 0.70
CA TYR A 87 -23.63 -7.06 1.42
C TYR A 87 -22.98 -8.44 1.18
N HIS A 88 -23.80 -9.45 0.86
CA HIS A 88 -23.34 -10.79 0.55
C HIS A 88 -22.64 -10.91 -0.81
N LEU A 89 -22.82 -9.97 -1.73
CA LEU A 89 -22.15 -9.98 -3.04
C LEU A 89 -20.74 -9.34 -2.97
N ILE A 90 -20.50 -8.51 -1.96
CA ILE A 90 -19.27 -7.72 -1.84
C ILE A 90 -18.12 -8.64 -1.41
N GLN A 91 -17.11 -8.73 -2.27
CA GLN A 91 -15.88 -9.48 -2.01
C GLN A 91 -14.68 -8.56 -1.77
N SER A 92 -14.73 -7.33 -2.30
CA SER A 92 -13.70 -6.32 -2.07
C SER A 92 -14.31 -4.96 -1.78
N LEU A 93 -13.78 -4.30 -0.76
CA LEU A 93 -14.15 -2.94 -0.38
C LEU A 93 -12.88 -2.10 -0.25
N SER A 94 -12.85 -0.99 -0.98
CA SER A 94 -11.82 0.04 -0.87
C SER A 94 -12.46 1.34 -0.37
N VAL A 95 -11.99 1.84 0.77
CA VAL A 95 -12.43 3.09 1.36
C VAL A 95 -11.30 4.09 1.28
N ARG A 96 -11.59 5.27 0.71
CA ARG A 96 -10.72 6.43 0.75
C ARG A 96 -11.35 7.50 1.63
N VAL A 97 -10.70 7.89 2.71
CA VAL A 97 -11.18 8.97 3.59
C VAL A 97 -10.65 10.30 3.07
N THR A 98 -11.57 11.22 2.77
CA THR A 98 -11.24 12.52 2.17
C THR A 98 -10.72 13.52 3.19
N GLN A 99 -10.03 14.58 2.73
CA GLN A 99 -9.53 15.67 3.57
C GLN A 99 -10.62 16.34 4.39
N VAL A 100 -11.83 16.50 3.83
CA VAL A 100 -12.99 17.05 4.57
C VAL A 100 -13.39 16.15 5.74
N HIS A 101 -13.34 14.83 5.56
CA HIS A 101 -13.65 13.89 6.64
C HIS A 101 -12.53 13.87 7.68
N LEU A 102 -11.27 13.86 7.23
CA LEU A 102 -10.10 13.95 8.12
C LEU A 102 -10.14 15.21 8.99
N MET A 103 -10.45 16.37 8.41
CA MET A 103 -10.69 17.61 9.16
C MET A 103 -11.78 17.42 10.23
N GLY A 104 -12.86 16.73 9.88
CA GLY A 104 -13.93 16.36 10.81
C GLY A 104 -13.42 15.57 12.02
N PHE A 105 -12.51 14.61 11.82
CA PHE A 105 -11.87 13.90 12.93
C PHE A 105 -10.98 14.82 13.78
N SER A 106 -10.21 15.70 13.14
CA SER A 106 -9.31 16.63 13.84
C SER A 106 -10.07 17.61 14.76
N VAL A 107 -11.24 18.08 14.32
CA VAL A 107 -12.12 18.96 15.13
C VAL A 107 -13.12 18.19 16.01
N ARG A 108 -12.98 16.86 16.09
CA ARG A 108 -13.86 15.97 16.86
C ARG A 108 -15.35 16.11 16.52
N SER A 109 -15.67 16.33 15.24
CA SER A 109 -17.04 16.44 14.74
C SER A 109 -17.81 15.13 14.97
N THR A 110 -18.97 15.19 15.62
CA THR A 110 -19.87 14.04 15.82
C THR A 110 -20.24 13.39 14.50
N ASP A 111 -20.56 14.19 13.48
CA ASP A 111 -20.93 13.71 12.14
C ASP A 111 -19.85 12.82 11.52
N ALA A 112 -18.57 13.16 11.73
CA ALA A 112 -17.46 12.35 11.22
C ALA A 112 -17.43 10.96 11.89
N PHE A 113 -17.60 10.90 13.20
CA PHE A 113 -17.63 9.64 13.94
C PHE A 113 -18.90 8.83 13.69
N ASP A 114 -20.04 9.48 13.48
CA ASP A 114 -21.29 8.80 13.12
C ASP A 114 -21.17 8.15 11.74
N ARG A 115 -20.58 8.84 10.76
CA ARG A 115 -20.31 8.26 9.42
C ARG A 115 -19.33 7.09 9.48
N LEU A 116 -18.34 7.18 10.35
CA LEU A 116 -17.42 6.08 10.62
C LEU A 116 -18.17 4.88 11.24
N ALA A 117 -19.05 5.11 12.20
CA ALA A 117 -19.86 4.07 12.82
C ALA A 117 -20.77 3.39 11.79
N GLU A 118 -21.45 4.16 10.94
CA GLU A 118 -22.26 3.65 9.82
C GLU A 118 -21.43 2.73 8.89
N LEU A 119 -20.21 3.17 8.53
CA LEU A 119 -19.29 2.38 7.71
C LEU A 119 -18.89 1.07 8.42
N CYS A 120 -18.52 1.14 9.70
CA CYS A 120 -18.15 -0.02 10.50
C CYS A 120 -19.31 -1.03 10.60
N GLU A 121 -20.54 -0.57 10.80
CA GLU A 121 -21.74 -1.43 10.79
C GLU A 121 -21.94 -2.10 9.41
N ALA A 122 -21.80 -1.33 8.33
CA ALA A 122 -21.92 -1.87 6.98
C ALA A 122 -20.87 -2.96 6.71
N VAL A 123 -19.61 -2.72 7.11
CA VAL A 123 -18.50 -3.66 6.93
C VAL A 123 -18.73 -4.97 7.69
N ARG A 124 -19.23 -4.92 8.93
CA ARG A 124 -19.54 -6.13 9.72
C ARG A 124 -20.60 -7.03 9.05
N ARG A 125 -21.50 -6.44 8.25
CA ARG A 125 -22.53 -7.19 7.51
C ARG A 125 -22.00 -7.90 6.26
N MET A 126 -20.80 -7.55 5.77
CA MET A 126 -20.21 -8.11 4.55
C MET A 126 -19.52 -9.46 4.79
N LYS A 127 -20.30 -10.51 5.06
CA LYS A 127 -19.78 -11.85 5.40
C LYS A 127 -18.83 -12.45 4.35
N ASN A 128 -18.91 -12.01 3.10
CA ASN A 128 -18.09 -12.51 1.98
C ASN A 128 -16.91 -11.58 1.63
N LEU A 129 -16.66 -10.52 2.41
CA LEU A 129 -15.58 -9.57 2.18
C LEU A 129 -14.22 -10.24 2.37
N ARG A 130 -13.47 -10.45 1.29
CA ARG A 130 -12.13 -11.05 1.30
C ARG A 130 -11.02 -10.02 1.31
N THR A 131 -11.22 -8.90 0.62
CA THR A 131 -10.23 -7.82 0.50
C THR A 131 -10.77 -6.53 1.08
N PHE A 132 -10.03 -5.95 2.01
CA PHE A 132 -10.30 -4.60 2.51
C PHE A 132 -9.11 -3.68 2.24
N ALA A 133 -9.38 -2.50 1.69
CA ALA A 133 -8.39 -1.46 1.50
C ALA A 133 -8.84 -0.16 2.17
N LEU A 134 -7.97 0.45 2.97
CA LEU A 134 -8.16 1.77 3.57
C LEU A 134 -7.06 2.69 3.08
N SER A 135 -7.44 3.87 2.63
CA SER A 135 -6.51 4.92 2.23
C SER A 135 -7.01 6.28 2.69
N PHE A 136 -6.09 7.22 2.83
CA PHE A 136 -6.39 8.60 3.12
C PHE A 136 -6.05 9.44 1.89
N GLU A 137 -6.87 10.45 1.61
CA GLU A 137 -6.55 11.42 0.57
C GLU A 137 -5.24 12.12 0.93
N GLU A 138 -4.23 12.05 0.06
CA GLU A 138 -2.94 12.68 0.29
C GLU A 138 -3.12 14.20 0.28
N SER A 139 -2.44 14.91 1.20
CA SER A 139 -2.44 16.37 1.16
C SER A 139 -1.57 16.85 0.00
N LEU A 140 -1.93 17.99 -0.57
CA LEU A 140 -1.08 18.66 -1.54
C LEU A 140 0.25 19.01 -0.87
N ASP A 141 1.36 18.88 -1.62
CA ASP A 141 2.77 18.86 -1.17
C ASP A 141 3.25 20.04 -0.27
N HIS A 142 2.39 21.00 0.04
CA HIS A 142 2.70 22.18 0.87
C HIS A 142 1.77 22.36 2.07
N LEU A 143 0.67 21.61 2.14
CA LEU A 143 -0.26 21.68 3.26
C LEU A 143 -0.08 20.43 4.09
N GLU A 144 0.19 20.62 5.39
CA GLU A 144 0.08 19.54 6.35
C GLU A 144 -1.37 19.03 6.29
N GLY A 145 -1.55 17.81 5.78
CA GLY A 145 -2.86 17.16 5.74
C GLY A 145 -3.39 16.94 7.15
N PHE A 146 -4.70 16.73 7.25
CA PHE A 146 -5.31 16.39 8.52
C PHE A 146 -4.94 14.96 8.92
N PRO A 147 -4.25 14.78 10.05
CA PRO A 147 -3.81 13.45 10.45
C PRO A 147 -4.99 12.63 11.03
N VAL A 148 -4.95 11.32 10.80
CA VAL A 148 -6.01 10.41 11.26
C VAL A 148 -5.73 9.91 12.69
N PRO A 149 -6.69 9.96 13.63
CA PRO A 149 -6.54 9.37 14.95
C PRO A 149 -6.38 7.84 14.88
N SER A 150 -5.44 7.27 15.65
CA SER A 150 -5.21 5.81 15.68
C SER A 150 -6.48 5.03 16.05
N ALA A 151 -7.29 5.57 16.97
CA ALA A 151 -8.57 4.99 17.37
C ALA A 151 -9.55 4.77 16.22
N VAL A 152 -9.57 5.65 15.22
CA VAL A 152 -10.43 5.51 14.02
C VAL A 152 -10.02 4.28 13.23
N ILE A 153 -8.72 4.08 13.00
CA ILE A 153 -8.21 2.94 12.26
C ILE A 153 -8.48 1.65 13.03
N VAL A 154 -8.21 1.64 14.34
CA VAL A 154 -8.48 0.49 15.20
C VAL A 154 -9.95 0.08 15.14
N LEU A 155 -10.87 1.04 15.21
CA LEU A 155 -12.32 0.77 15.13
C LEU A 155 -12.72 0.13 13.78
N ILE A 156 -12.13 0.60 12.67
CA ILE A 156 -12.34 0.00 11.35
C ILE A 156 -11.81 -1.43 11.33
N LEU A 157 -10.57 -1.65 11.79
CA LEU A 157 -9.91 -2.96 11.79
C LEU A 157 -10.66 -3.98 12.65
N GLN A 158 -11.17 -3.57 13.81
CA GLN A 158 -12.00 -4.41 14.68
C GLN A 158 -13.36 -4.74 14.06
N SER A 159 -13.83 -3.94 13.11
CA SER A 159 -15.09 -4.16 12.40
C SER A 159 -14.96 -5.09 11.19
N LEU A 160 -13.73 -5.49 10.81
CA LEU A 160 -13.49 -6.35 9.65
C LEU A 160 -13.99 -7.79 9.90
N PRO A 161 -14.89 -8.32 9.04
CA PRO A 161 -15.46 -9.66 9.21
C PRO A 161 -14.40 -10.75 9.06
N ALA A 162 -14.65 -11.93 9.65
CA ALA A 162 -13.76 -13.10 9.68
C ALA A 162 -13.11 -13.44 8.32
N SER A 163 -13.85 -13.23 7.23
CA SER A 163 -13.50 -13.54 5.85
C SER A 163 -12.43 -12.65 5.21
N VAL A 164 -12.05 -11.54 5.83
CA VAL A 164 -10.99 -10.66 5.30
C VAL A 164 -9.64 -11.37 5.41
N VAL A 165 -9.08 -11.72 4.26
CA VAL A 165 -7.76 -12.36 4.11
C VAL A 165 -6.74 -11.45 3.42
N ASN A 166 -7.18 -10.40 2.73
CA ASN A 166 -6.29 -9.42 2.10
C ASN A 166 -6.53 -8.04 2.71
N LEU A 167 -5.48 -7.43 3.24
CA LEU A 167 -5.56 -6.13 3.89
C LEU A 167 -4.56 -5.16 3.25
N ASN A 168 -5.06 -4.01 2.81
CA ASN A 168 -4.24 -2.91 2.32
C ASN A 168 -4.53 -1.67 3.17
N LEU A 169 -3.53 -1.21 3.91
CA LEU A 169 -3.61 -0.02 4.75
C LEU A 169 -2.61 1.01 4.26
N ASP A 170 -3.12 2.12 3.76
CA ASP A 170 -2.33 3.30 3.43
C ASP A 170 -2.57 4.35 4.50
N CYS A 171 -1.67 4.39 5.49
CA CYS A 171 -1.82 5.15 6.73
C CYS A 171 -0.61 6.06 7.00
N ASP A 172 0.03 6.57 5.96
CA ASP A 172 1.20 7.47 6.08
C ASP A 172 0.88 8.78 6.85
N CYS A 173 -0.39 9.12 7.02
CA CYS A 173 -0.89 10.32 7.72
C CYS A 173 -1.41 10.06 9.15
N ILE A 174 -1.01 8.97 9.83
CA ILE A 174 -1.46 8.69 11.20
C ILE A 174 -0.90 9.73 12.19
N ASN A 175 -1.79 10.25 13.04
CA ASN A 175 -1.38 10.99 14.24
C ASN A 175 -0.56 10.12 15.16
N ARG A 176 0.45 10.70 15.81
CA ARG A 176 1.08 10.04 16.94
C ARG A 176 0.00 9.67 17.96
N PRO A 177 -0.10 8.39 18.36
CA PRO A 177 -1.08 8.01 19.35
C PRO A 177 -0.76 8.74 20.65
N ASP A 178 -1.76 9.39 21.24
CA ASP A 178 -1.64 9.81 22.64
C ASP A 178 -1.44 8.58 23.51
N VAL A 179 -0.89 8.78 24.72
CA VAL A 179 -0.68 7.74 25.71
C VAL A 179 -1.95 6.88 25.86
N ASP A 180 -3.14 7.43 25.96
CA ASP A 180 -4.34 6.59 26.19
C ASP A 180 -5.00 6.01 24.92
N GLN A 181 -4.41 6.18 23.74
CA GLN A 181 -5.02 5.72 22.49
C GLN A 181 -4.64 4.28 22.12
N PRO A 182 -5.60 3.49 21.60
CA PRO A 182 -5.30 2.16 21.11
C PRO A 182 -4.36 2.22 19.90
N HIS A 183 -3.35 1.36 19.87
CA HIS A 183 -2.39 1.29 18.77
C HIS A 183 -2.90 0.43 17.61
N MET A 184 -2.80 0.97 16.39
CA MET A 184 -3.06 0.23 15.15
C MET A 184 -2.25 -1.07 15.07
N CYS A 185 -1.00 -1.09 15.57
CA CYS A 185 -0.13 -2.28 15.49
C CYS A 185 -0.76 -3.52 16.14
N HIS A 186 -1.38 -3.38 17.32
CA HIS A 186 -2.05 -4.50 17.98
C HIS A 186 -3.31 -4.95 17.24
N ALA A 187 -4.08 -3.99 16.70
CA ALA A 187 -5.24 -4.30 15.87
C ALA A 187 -4.84 -5.09 14.62
N VAL A 188 -3.78 -4.67 13.92
CA VAL A 188 -3.24 -5.41 12.76
C VAL A 188 -2.71 -6.78 13.21
N SER A 189 -1.98 -6.84 14.32
CA SER A 189 -1.45 -8.09 14.89
C SER A 189 -2.54 -9.14 15.12
N ALA A 190 -3.68 -8.72 15.67
CA ALA A 190 -4.84 -9.59 15.87
C ALA A 190 -5.42 -10.16 14.56
N LEU A 191 -5.20 -9.49 13.42
CA LEU A 191 -5.64 -9.94 12.11
C LEU A 191 -4.62 -10.84 11.41
N LEU A 192 -3.32 -10.70 11.69
CA LEU A 192 -2.25 -11.43 10.98
C LEU A 192 -2.45 -12.95 10.88
N PRO A 193 -2.97 -13.68 11.89
CA PRO A 193 -3.14 -15.13 11.78
C PRO A 193 -4.05 -15.58 10.62
N ARG A 194 -5.00 -14.74 10.20
CA ARG A 194 -5.95 -15.06 9.10
C ARG A 194 -5.63 -14.38 7.77
N LEU A 195 -4.70 -13.44 7.75
CA LEU A 195 -4.37 -12.72 6.53
C LEU A 195 -3.50 -13.60 5.64
N ARG A 196 -3.75 -13.56 4.34
CA ARG A 196 -2.91 -14.11 3.27
C ARG A 196 -2.05 -13.03 2.63
N SER A 197 -2.54 -11.80 2.57
CA SER A 197 -1.81 -10.68 1.99
C SER A 197 -1.96 -9.45 2.88
N LEU A 198 -0.83 -8.82 3.24
CA LEU A 198 -0.81 -7.55 3.96
C LEU A 198 0.06 -6.53 3.23
N ARG A 199 -0.54 -5.40 2.86
CA ARG A 199 0.16 -4.16 2.52
C ARG A 199 -0.06 -3.15 3.62
N LEU A 200 1.03 -2.61 4.15
CA LEU A 200 0.98 -1.60 5.20
C LEU A 200 1.94 -0.46 4.88
N ARG A 201 1.40 0.72 4.61
CA ARG A 201 2.15 1.98 4.56
C ARG A 201 1.85 2.78 5.81
N THR A 202 2.88 3.11 6.57
CA THR A 202 2.76 3.86 7.81
C THR A 202 4.06 4.61 8.11
N SER A 203 3.97 5.67 8.89
CA SER A 203 5.14 6.39 9.42
C SER A 203 5.76 5.70 10.64
N HIS A 204 4.96 4.90 11.38
CA HIS A 204 5.36 4.33 12.66
C HIS A 204 4.88 2.89 12.83
N LEU A 205 5.74 2.05 13.42
CA LEU A 205 5.43 0.69 13.85
C LEU A 205 6.12 0.38 15.19
N CYS A 206 5.43 -0.36 16.05
CA CYS A 206 5.98 -0.91 17.28
C CYS A 206 6.06 -2.45 17.20
N SER A 207 6.75 -3.04 18.16
CA SER A 207 6.85 -4.50 18.38
C SER A 207 5.48 -5.18 18.51
N GLY A 208 4.46 -4.44 18.95
CA GLY A 208 3.08 -4.87 19.04
C GLY A 208 2.50 -5.43 17.74
N LEU A 209 3.05 -5.07 16.57
CA LEU A 209 2.62 -5.62 15.28
C LEU A 209 2.73 -7.15 15.23
N LEU A 210 3.73 -7.73 15.89
CA LEU A 210 4.03 -9.17 15.87
C LEU A 210 3.63 -9.89 17.17
N SER A 211 2.92 -9.19 18.06
CA SER A 211 2.52 -9.70 19.38
C SER A 211 1.61 -10.94 19.33
N SER A 212 0.85 -11.15 18.25
CA SER A 212 0.03 -12.35 18.09
C SER A 212 0.83 -13.65 18.01
N PHE A 213 2.13 -13.56 17.70
CA PHE A 213 3.01 -14.71 17.49
C PHE A 213 4.17 -14.77 18.49
N SER A 214 4.45 -13.68 19.21
CA SER A 214 5.48 -13.66 20.25
C SER A 214 4.84 -13.83 21.63
N PRO A 215 5.00 -14.97 22.32
CA PRO A 215 4.54 -15.13 23.71
C PRO A 215 5.32 -14.25 24.69
N ALA A 216 6.47 -13.70 24.27
CA ALA A 216 7.35 -12.86 25.08
C ALA A 216 7.06 -11.35 24.95
N ALA A 217 6.16 -10.94 24.04
CA ALA A 217 5.70 -9.55 24.01
C ALA A 217 4.91 -9.29 25.30
N THR A 218 5.53 -8.59 26.24
CA THR A 218 4.97 -8.27 27.55
C THR A 218 3.61 -7.61 27.37
N PRO A 219 2.52 -8.21 27.88
CA PRO A 219 1.22 -7.55 27.90
C PRO A 219 1.36 -6.26 28.71
N ASP A 220 0.88 -5.18 28.11
CA ASP A 220 0.96 -3.80 28.60
C ASP A 220 0.59 -3.74 30.11
N HIS A 221 1.48 -3.13 30.90
CA HIS A 221 1.50 -3.20 32.37
C HIS A 221 0.33 -2.47 33.08
N GLY A 222 -0.72 -2.07 32.37
CA GLY A 222 -1.81 -1.24 32.89
C GLY A 222 -3.17 -1.93 33.08
N HIS A 223 -3.40 -3.11 32.49
CA HIS A 223 -4.70 -3.78 32.65
C HIS A 223 -4.64 -4.86 33.74
N PRO A 224 -5.43 -4.75 34.84
CA PRO A 224 -5.53 -5.78 35.87
C PRO A 224 -6.12 -7.06 35.26
N SER A 225 -5.23 -7.90 34.75
CA SER A 225 -5.55 -9.17 34.10
C SER A 225 -6.11 -10.13 35.14
N SER A 226 -7.38 -10.52 34.96
CA SER A 226 -8.02 -11.57 35.74
C SER A 226 -7.20 -12.87 35.64
N PRO A 227 -6.76 -13.45 36.79
CA PRO A 227 -5.90 -14.62 36.82
C PRO A 227 -6.72 -15.90 36.60
N SER A 228 -7.22 -16.15 35.39
CA SER A 228 -7.90 -17.42 35.13
C SER A 228 -8.08 -17.68 33.63
N ARG A 229 -7.59 -18.85 33.19
CA ARG A 229 -7.90 -19.55 31.94
C ARG A 229 -7.22 -19.03 30.66
N SER A 230 -6.09 -19.67 30.30
CA SER A 230 -6.04 -20.71 29.25
C SER A 230 -4.62 -20.93 28.71
N LYS A 231 -3.91 -21.92 29.26
CA LYS A 231 -2.59 -22.40 28.74
C LYS A 231 -2.70 -23.20 27.42
N LYS A 232 -3.69 -22.90 26.57
CA LYS A 232 -3.86 -23.53 25.24
C LYS A 232 -4.13 -22.46 24.18
N ARG A 233 -3.27 -21.44 24.09
CA ARG A 233 -3.08 -20.77 22.81
C ARG A 233 -2.29 -21.72 21.93
N LEU A 234 -3.01 -22.60 21.23
CA LEU A 234 -2.43 -23.31 20.09
C LEU A 234 -1.75 -22.27 19.21
N ASN A 235 -0.47 -22.47 18.92
CA ASN A 235 0.30 -21.72 17.94
C ASN A 235 -0.45 -21.80 16.60
N ARG A 236 -1.35 -20.84 16.35
CA ARG A 236 -1.98 -20.70 15.04
C ARG A 236 -0.91 -20.16 14.13
N ALA A 237 -0.35 -21.04 13.31
CA ALA A 237 0.45 -20.64 12.17
C ALA A 237 -0.33 -19.62 11.33
N SER A 238 0.36 -18.60 10.85
CA SER A 238 -0.24 -17.60 9.97
C SER A 238 -0.45 -18.16 8.56
N GLU A 239 -1.57 -17.80 7.93
CA GLU A 239 -1.81 -18.04 6.49
C GLU A 239 -1.14 -16.99 5.58
N LEU A 240 -0.29 -16.11 6.13
CA LEU A 240 0.29 -14.99 5.38
C LEU A 240 1.22 -15.50 4.28
N GLU A 241 0.88 -15.21 3.02
CA GLU A 241 1.64 -15.55 1.81
C GLU A 241 2.52 -14.38 1.35
N TYR A 242 2.01 -13.15 1.45
CA TYR A 242 2.67 -11.93 0.98
C TYR A 242 2.61 -10.81 2.01
N LEU A 243 3.72 -10.13 2.22
CA LEU A 243 3.84 -9.02 3.16
C LEU A 243 4.66 -7.86 2.57
N VAL A 244 4.05 -6.69 2.39
CA VAL A 244 4.78 -5.46 2.04
C VAL A 244 4.53 -4.43 3.12
N ILE A 245 5.61 -4.05 3.82
CA ILE A 245 5.58 -3.01 4.84
C ILE A 245 6.45 -1.86 4.37
N ARG A 246 5.87 -0.67 4.31
CA ARG A 246 6.59 0.56 4.04
C ARG A 246 6.56 1.44 5.29
N ILE A 247 7.76 1.84 5.72
CA ILE A 247 7.98 2.67 6.89
C ILE A 247 8.69 3.95 6.43
N ILE A 248 7.96 5.06 6.42
CA ILE A 248 8.55 6.38 6.17
C ILE A 248 8.63 7.12 7.50
N ALA A 249 9.73 6.92 8.23
CA ALA A 249 10.02 7.79 9.36
C ALA A 249 10.41 9.17 8.82
N ARG A 250 9.68 10.22 9.21
CA ARG A 250 10.10 11.60 8.94
C ARG A 250 11.20 12.00 9.94
N PRO A 251 12.22 12.78 9.55
CA PRO A 251 13.34 13.16 10.41
C PRO A 251 12.92 13.96 11.65
N GLU A 252 11.81 14.72 11.57
CA GLU A 252 11.17 15.37 12.73
C GLU A 252 10.80 14.36 13.85
N CYS A 253 10.62 13.09 13.51
CA CYS A 253 10.37 12.03 14.48
C CYS A 253 11.63 11.55 15.20
N ALA A 254 12.82 11.84 14.69
CA ALA A 254 14.09 11.48 15.31
C ALA A 254 14.57 12.51 16.35
N HIS A 255 14.20 13.78 16.18
CA HIS A 255 14.64 14.89 17.05
C HIS A 255 13.68 15.22 18.19
N LEU A 256 12.43 14.75 18.11
CA LEU A 256 11.49 14.92 19.21
C LEU A 256 11.84 13.88 20.29
N ALA A 257 12.16 14.38 21.49
CA ALA A 257 12.48 13.58 22.68
C ALA A 257 11.57 12.36 22.73
N HIS A 258 12.14 11.18 23.02
CA HIS A 258 11.55 9.84 23.07
C HIS A 258 10.22 9.75 23.84
N SER A 259 9.20 10.47 23.37
CA SER A 259 7.83 10.32 23.77
C SER A 259 7.55 8.85 23.49
N PRO A 260 7.14 8.08 24.51
CA PRO A 260 6.92 6.66 24.41
C PRO A 260 5.79 6.43 23.39
N LEU A 261 6.16 6.33 22.11
CA LEU A 261 5.23 6.14 20.99
C LEU A 261 4.55 4.77 21.04
N CYS A 262 4.93 3.94 22.02
CA CYS A 262 4.23 2.75 22.47
C CYS A 262 4.52 2.58 23.96
N HIS A 263 3.50 2.32 24.78
CA HIS A 263 3.63 2.01 26.22
C HIS A 263 4.59 0.88 26.54
N SER A 264 4.92 0.05 25.56
CA SER A 264 5.94 -1.00 25.69
C SER A 264 7.33 -0.48 26.07
N GLY A 265 7.59 0.83 25.94
CA GLY A 265 8.93 1.38 26.11
C GLY A 265 9.90 0.92 25.00
N ASP A 266 9.39 0.23 23.98
CA ASP A 266 10.21 -0.29 22.90
C ASP A 266 10.66 0.82 21.96
N LYS A 267 11.94 0.74 21.57
CA LYS A 267 12.50 1.57 20.50
C LYS A 267 11.70 1.36 19.21
N LEU A 268 11.47 2.44 18.45
CA LEU A 268 10.87 2.39 17.11
C LEU A 268 11.48 1.24 16.29
N LEU A 269 10.62 0.44 15.66
CA LEU A 269 11.10 -0.63 14.79
C LEU A 269 11.66 -0.02 13.50
N HIS A 270 12.98 0.11 13.46
CA HIS A 270 13.68 0.44 12.21
C HIS A 270 13.51 -0.71 11.21
N GLY A 271 13.47 -0.36 9.91
CA GLY A 271 13.21 -1.35 8.85
C GLY A 271 14.15 -2.56 8.86
N ALA A 272 15.41 -2.39 9.23
CA ALA A 272 16.36 -3.50 9.39
C ALA A 272 15.95 -4.46 10.50
N LYS A 273 15.67 -3.94 11.70
CA LYS A 273 15.24 -4.76 12.84
C LYS A 273 13.92 -5.49 12.53
N LEU A 274 12.96 -4.80 11.91
CA LEU A 274 11.69 -5.43 11.52
C LEU A 274 11.91 -6.58 10.51
N ALA A 275 12.72 -6.36 9.47
CA ALA A 275 13.03 -7.40 8.49
C ALA A 275 13.72 -8.61 9.14
N THR A 276 14.69 -8.38 10.03
CA THR A 276 15.35 -9.44 10.80
C THR A 276 14.35 -10.22 11.65
N THR A 277 13.50 -9.53 12.43
CA THR A 277 12.48 -10.20 13.26
C THR A 277 11.49 -11.00 12.42
N LEU A 278 11.06 -10.49 11.26
CA LEU A 278 10.20 -11.23 10.34
C LEU A 278 10.88 -12.50 9.83
N GLN A 279 12.16 -12.43 9.45
CA GLN A 279 12.92 -13.60 9.01
C GLN A 279 13.11 -14.62 10.15
N GLU A 280 13.45 -14.18 11.36
CA GLU A 280 13.53 -15.05 12.54
C GLU A 280 12.20 -15.77 12.79
N MET A 281 11.08 -15.05 12.67
CA MET A 281 9.74 -15.62 12.80
C MET A 281 9.41 -16.64 11.70
N CYS A 282 9.88 -16.42 10.47
CA CYS A 282 9.77 -17.41 9.40
C CYS A 282 10.58 -18.67 9.73
N ASN A 283 11.81 -18.50 10.22
CA ASN A 283 12.72 -19.60 10.56
C ASN A 283 12.17 -20.49 11.68
N ILE A 284 11.43 -19.93 12.65
CA ILE A 284 10.75 -20.71 13.71
C ILE A 284 9.38 -21.24 13.30
N GLY A 285 8.95 -21.04 12.05
CA GLY A 285 7.69 -21.55 11.52
C GLY A 285 6.44 -20.76 11.92
N ALA A 286 6.55 -19.50 12.36
CA ALA A 286 5.38 -18.67 12.65
C ALA A 286 4.59 -18.30 11.38
N PHE A 287 5.30 -18.18 10.24
CA PHE A 287 4.75 -17.85 8.93
C PHE A 287 5.09 -18.94 7.89
N PRO A 288 4.53 -20.16 7.99
CA PRO A 288 4.92 -21.27 7.12
C PRO A 288 4.51 -21.07 5.65
N SER A 289 3.53 -20.20 5.38
CA SER A 289 3.05 -19.89 4.03
C SER A 289 3.72 -18.67 3.41
N LEU A 290 4.59 -17.95 4.15
CA LEU A 290 5.14 -16.69 3.69
C LEU A 290 6.15 -16.95 2.57
N CYS A 291 5.75 -16.57 1.36
CA CYS A 291 6.53 -16.79 0.15
C CYS A 291 7.53 -15.64 -0.05
N GLU A 292 7.08 -14.42 0.22
CA GLU A 292 7.85 -13.20 0.00
C GLU A 292 7.44 -12.08 0.96
N PHE A 293 8.43 -11.32 1.43
CA PHE A 293 8.16 -10.03 2.07
C PHE A 293 9.15 -8.94 1.65
N ALA A 294 8.70 -7.69 1.77
CA ALA A 294 9.53 -6.50 1.63
C ALA A 294 9.29 -5.49 2.76
N VAL A 295 10.37 -4.99 3.34
CA VAL A 295 10.36 -3.86 4.28
C VAL A 295 11.08 -2.67 3.65
N ILE A 296 10.31 -1.67 3.25
CA ILE A 296 10.79 -0.47 2.55
C ILE A 296 10.95 0.66 3.57
N GLY A 297 12.18 1.13 3.77
CA GLY A 297 12.48 2.24 4.67
C GLY A 297 13.11 3.43 3.94
N ARG A 298 12.72 4.65 4.30
CA ARG A 298 13.46 5.86 3.95
C ARG A 298 14.59 6.06 4.98
N VAL A 299 15.79 6.40 4.51
CA VAL A 299 16.94 6.76 5.35
C VAL A 299 17.49 8.08 4.84
N ASP A 300 17.43 9.11 5.70
CA ASP A 300 18.02 10.40 5.39
C ASP A 300 19.54 10.33 5.55
N ALA A 301 20.27 11.01 4.67
CA ALA A 301 21.72 11.09 4.71
C ALA A 301 22.19 11.94 5.90
N PRO A 302 23.27 11.55 6.57
CA PRO A 302 23.93 12.44 7.51
C PRO A 302 24.55 13.62 6.75
N SER A 303 24.38 14.83 7.28
CA SER A 303 24.95 16.04 6.70
C SER A 303 26.47 15.96 6.65
N THR A 304 27.04 16.29 5.50
CA THR A 304 28.49 16.48 5.32
C THR A 304 28.76 17.89 4.82
N ILE A 305 29.98 18.37 5.05
CA ILE A 305 30.41 19.69 4.59
C ILE A 305 30.25 19.78 3.06
N GLN A 306 30.59 18.70 2.34
CA GLN A 306 30.53 18.60 0.89
C GLN A 306 29.11 18.33 0.35
N ASN A 307 28.17 17.97 1.23
CA ASN A 307 26.82 17.49 0.88
C ASN A 307 26.86 16.32 -0.13
N ASP A 308 27.85 15.45 -0.01
CA ASP A 308 28.12 14.31 -0.89
C ASP A 308 27.35 13.05 -0.51
N ASN A 309 26.66 13.07 0.64
CA ASN A 309 25.76 12.01 1.07
C ASN A 309 24.36 12.18 0.48
N TRP A 310 23.74 11.06 0.13
CA TRP A 310 22.42 11.01 -0.50
C TRP A 310 21.42 10.31 0.40
N ASN A 311 20.21 10.86 0.46
CA ASN A 311 19.09 10.13 1.03
C ASN A 311 18.84 8.87 0.21
N VAL A 312 18.38 7.80 0.86
CA VAL A 312 18.13 6.52 0.20
C VAL A 312 16.79 5.92 0.60
N PHE A 313 16.23 5.12 -0.29
CA PHE A 313 15.29 4.08 0.08
C PHE A 313 16.06 2.77 0.23
N LYS A 314 15.89 2.09 1.37
CA LYS A 314 16.40 0.73 1.61
C LYS A 314 15.23 -0.24 1.55
N ILE A 315 15.20 -1.07 0.52
CA ILE A 315 14.21 -2.13 0.31
C ILE A 315 14.85 -3.43 0.81
N ARG A 316 14.31 -3.99 1.89
CA ARG A 316 14.79 -5.25 2.47
C ARG A 316 13.83 -6.36 2.09
N THR A 317 14.26 -7.26 1.22
CA THR A 317 13.40 -8.31 0.68
C THR A 317 13.84 -9.67 1.18
N PHE A 318 12.87 -10.55 1.40
CA PHE A 318 13.09 -11.96 1.66
C PHE A 318 12.20 -12.74 0.71
N ALA A 319 12.82 -13.54 -0.15
CA ALA A 319 12.12 -14.41 -1.07
C ALA A 319 12.89 -15.72 -1.19
N ARG A 320 12.20 -16.85 -1.03
CA ARG A 320 12.79 -18.20 -1.24
C ARG A 320 14.06 -18.45 -0.42
N GLY A 321 14.12 -17.93 0.81
CA GLY A 321 15.28 -18.08 1.70
C GLY A 321 16.43 -17.11 1.43
N ILE A 322 16.36 -16.29 0.38
CA ILE A 322 17.34 -15.26 0.07
C ILE A 322 16.90 -13.97 0.76
N SER A 323 17.79 -13.39 1.57
CA SER A 323 17.62 -12.05 2.14
C SER A 323 18.57 -11.07 1.46
N GLU A 324 18.05 -9.91 1.10
CA GLU A 324 18.82 -8.86 0.44
C GLU A 324 18.33 -7.46 0.83
N THR A 325 19.22 -6.48 0.69
CA THR A 325 18.91 -5.06 0.81
C THR A 325 19.29 -4.36 -0.49
N ILE A 326 18.31 -3.68 -1.09
CA ILE A 326 18.51 -2.80 -2.24
C ILE A 326 18.47 -1.36 -1.74
N THR A 327 19.55 -0.63 -2.00
CA THR A 327 19.71 0.77 -1.63
C THR A 327 19.59 1.63 -2.88
N LEU A 328 18.53 2.43 -2.94
CA LEU A 328 18.20 3.33 -4.06
C LEU A 328 18.40 4.79 -3.63
N PRO A 329 19.44 5.47 -4.13
CA PRO A 329 19.61 6.90 -3.89
C PRO A 329 18.44 7.69 -4.42
N TYR A 330 17.98 8.67 -3.66
CA TYR A 330 16.93 9.58 -4.08
C TYR A 330 17.20 10.99 -3.58
N CYS A 331 16.68 11.98 -4.28
CA CYS A 331 16.73 13.37 -3.85
C CYS A 331 15.51 14.13 -4.32
N ALA A 332 15.13 15.16 -3.56
CA ALA A 332 14.24 16.18 -4.10
C ALA A 332 15.03 17.02 -5.12
N ARG A 333 14.38 17.47 -6.19
CA ARG A 333 15.00 18.35 -7.19
C ARG A 333 15.49 19.69 -6.61
N GLY A 334 14.96 20.10 -5.45
CA GLY A 334 15.13 21.44 -4.90
C GLY A 334 14.25 22.47 -5.63
N GLY A 335 13.91 23.57 -4.95
CA GLY A 335 12.96 24.58 -5.45
C GLY A 335 11.49 24.22 -5.19
N SER A 336 10.55 24.90 -5.87
CA SER A 336 9.10 24.75 -5.69
C SER A 336 8.47 23.52 -6.35
N SER A 337 9.27 22.64 -6.97
CA SER A 337 8.74 21.50 -7.71
C SER A 337 8.58 20.26 -6.83
N SER A 338 7.42 19.61 -6.93
CA SER A 338 7.11 18.29 -6.33
C SER A 338 7.80 17.10 -6.99
N LEU A 339 8.89 17.35 -7.73
CA LEU A 339 9.59 16.32 -8.50
C LEU A 339 10.77 15.77 -7.72
N TYR A 340 10.81 14.45 -7.61
CA TYR A 340 11.86 13.71 -6.93
C TYR A 340 12.61 12.86 -7.96
N MET A 341 13.91 12.70 -7.76
CA MET A 341 14.74 11.74 -8.49
C MET A 341 14.90 10.49 -7.63
N ILE A 342 14.81 9.32 -8.25
CA ILE A 342 15.27 8.04 -7.69
C ILE A 342 16.19 7.36 -8.70
N ARG A 343 17.33 6.86 -8.23
CA ARG A 343 18.34 6.19 -9.05
C ARG A 343 18.31 4.69 -8.80
N ASP A 344 18.24 3.91 -9.87
CA ASP A 344 18.41 2.46 -9.84
C ASP A 344 19.61 2.00 -10.68
N GLY A 345 19.67 0.70 -11.01
CA GLY A 345 20.72 0.13 -11.84
C GLY A 345 20.77 0.74 -13.24
N ASP A 346 19.61 1.04 -13.82
CA ASP A 346 19.48 1.41 -15.23
C ASP A 346 19.52 2.92 -15.46
N GLY A 347 19.19 3.72 -14.45
CA GLY A 347 19.30 5.17 -14.58
C GLY A 347 18.64 5.99 -13.49
N ASP A 348 18.38 7.25 -13.86
CA ASP A 348 17.68 8.24 -13.03
C ASP A 348 16.24 8.37 -13.49
N TRP A 349 15.32 8.19 -12.55
CA TRP A 349 13.88 8.22 -12.76
C TRP A 349 13.24 9.33 -11.94
N PHE A 350 12.18 9.91 -12.47
CA PHE A 350 11.52 11.06 -11.87
C PHE A 350 10.02 10.87 -11.73
N GLY A 351 9.47 11.35 -10.63
CA GLY A 351 8.04 11.38 -10.41
C GLY A 351 7.69 12.29 -9.24
N SER A 352 6.39 12.41 -8.96
CA SER A 352 5.96 12.92 -7.66
C SER A 352 6.41 11.98 -6.54
N PHE A 353 6.43 12.43 -5.28
CA PHE A 353 6.72 11.53 -4.17
C PHE A 353 5.74 10.34 -4.11
N PRO A 354 4.43 10.52 -4.33
CA PRO A 354 3.48 9.40 -4.46
C PRO A 354 3.87 8.40 -5.57
N ASP A 355 4.30 8.89 -6.74
CA ASP A 355 4.72 8.03 -7.86
C ASP A 355 5.96 7.22 -7.52
N ILE A 356 7.02 7.87 -6.98
CA ILE A 356 8.20 7.15 -6.50
C ILE A 356 7.82 6.15 -5.42
N SER A 357 6.92 6.53 -4.53
CA SER A 357 6.53 5.64 -3.46
C SER A 357 5.81 4.40 -3.92
N SER A 358 4.94 4.55 -4.92
CA SER A 358 4.25 3.44 -5.55
C SER A 358 5.26 2.56 -6.29
N ALA A 359 6.24 3.18 -6.96
CA ALA A 359 7.28 2.50 -7.72
C ALA A 359 8.17 1.59 -6.85
N LEU A 360 8.42 1.97 -5.60
CA LEU A 360 9.25 1.21 -4.65
C LEU A 360 8.65 -0.15 -4.27
N GLU A 361 7.33 -0.32 -4.41
CA GLU A 361 6.64 -1.59 -4.14
C GLU A 361 6.92 -2.65 -5.21
N GLY A 362 7.59 -2.25 -6.30
CA GLY A 362 8.17 -3.13 -7.30
C GLY A 362 7.13 -4.01 -8.01
N PRO A 363 7.43 -5.30 -8.25
CA PRO A 363 6.57 -6.18 -9.03
C PRO A 363 5.27 -6.56 -8.31
N ILE A 364 5.15 -6.27 -7.01
CA ILE A 364 3.95 -6.55 -6.24
C ILE A 364 2.91 -5.47 -6.52
N VAL A 365 2.18 -5.62 -7.62
CA VAL A 365 1.13 -4.67 -8.01
C VAL A 365 -0.11 -4.87 -7.15
N TRP A 366 -0.25 -4.00 -6.14
CA TRP A 366 -1.46 -3.91 -5.36
C TRP A 366 -2.54 -3.17 -6.13
N THR A 367 -3.66 -3.85 -6.36
CA THR A 367 -4.83 -3.22 -6.97
C THR A 367 -5.90 -2.95 -5.92
N LYS A 368 -6.90 -2.12 -6.27
CA LYS A 368 -8.06 -1.86 -5.41
C LYS A 368 -8.82 -3.13 -5.03
N THR A 369 -8.73 -4.19 -5.84
CA THR A 369 -9.36 -5.50 -5.59
C THR A 369 -8.50 -6.46 -4.78
N GLY A 370 -7.32 -6.02 -4.35
CA GLY A 370 -6.33 -6.80 -3.61
C GLY A 370 -5.06 -7.01 -4.41
N LEU A 371 -4.21 -7.91 -3.91
CA LEU A 371 -3.03 -8.36 -4.63
C LEU A 371 -3.49 -9.06 -5.91
N LYS A 372 -3.34 -8.39 -7.05
CA LYS A 372 -3.29 -9.14 -8.32
C LYS A 372 -1.84 -9.59 -8.40
N ALA A 373 -1.54 -10.73 -7.76
CA ALA A 373 -0.37 -11.49 -8.17
C ALA A 373 -0.46 -11.53 -9.69
N THR A 374 0.57 -11.03 -10.37
CA THR A 374 0.62 -10.92 -11.82
C THR A 374 0.71 -12.34 -12.37
N ARG A 375 -0.37 -13.13 -12.23
CA ARG A 375 -0.51 -14.55 -12.60
C ARG A 375 -0.40 -14.74 -14.11
N TYR A 376 -0.28 -13.64 -14.87
CA TYR A 376 -0.04 -13.60 -16.31
C TYR A 376 1.42 -13.32 -16.69
N LEU A 377 2.30 -13.01 -15.75
CA LEU A 377 3.73 -13.14 -16.01
C LEU A 377 4.08 -14.62 -15.92
N LYS A 378 4.64 -15.15 -17.01
CA LYS A 378 4.95 -16.57 -17.16
C LYS A 378 5.75 -17.05 -15.93
N PRO A 379 5.47 -18.25 -15.38
CA PRO A 379 6.19 -18.82 -14.23
C PRO A 379 7.73 -18.86 -14.38
N TYR A 380 8.23 -18.71 -15.61
CA TYR A 380 9.65 -18.75 -15.95
C TYR A 380 10.36 -17.38 -15.91
N GLU A 381 9.63 -16.26 -15.82
CA GLU A 381 10.19 -14.89 -15.78
C GLU A 381 10.07 -14.24 -14.39
N TRP A 382 9.90 -15.04 -13.34
CA TRP A 382 10.10 -14.56 -11.97
C TRP A 382 11.61 -14.40 -11.74
N HIS A 383 12.21 -13.45 -12.45
CA HIS A 383 13.53 -12.95 -12.11
C HIS A 383 13.44 -12.44 -10.68
N ASN A 384 14.24 -13.05 -9.81
CA ASN A 384 14.25 -12.84 -8.35
C ASN A 384 14.70 -11.42 -7.94
N ASP A 385 14.78 -10.48 -8.88
CA ASP A 385 15.25 -9.14 -8.61
C ASP A 385 14.05 -8.24 -8.38
N TRP A 386 13.98 -7.65 -7.19
CA TRP A 386 13.03 -6.61 -6.89
C TRP A 386 13.39 -5.36 -7.71
N VAL A 387 12.66 -5.14 -8.80
CA VAL A 387 12.87 -4.02 -9.72
C VAL A 387 11.89 -2.89 -9.42
N LEU A 388 12.37 -1.64 -9.52
CA LEU A 388 11.57 -0.43 -9.41
C LEU A 388 10.49 -0.39 -10.52
N ASP A 389 9.22 -0.18 -10.17
CA ASP A 389 8.16 0.00 -11.17
C ASP A 389 8.24 1.40 -11.80
N ARG A 390 8.71 1.44 -13.05
CA ARG A 390 8.94 2.68 -13.80
C ARG A 390 7.72 3.16 -14.58
N ALA A 391 6.58 2.47 -14.53
CA ALA A 391 5.43 2.76 -15.40
C ALA A 391 4.90 4.20 -15.28
N LYS A 392 5.06 4.83 -14.11
CA LYS A 392 4.67 6.22 -13.85
C LYS A 392 5.85 7.19 -13.76
N LEU A 393 7.07 6.71 -13.95
CA LEU A 393 8.27 7.52 -13.79
C LEU A 393 8.78 7.99 -15.16
N ALA A 394 9.27 9.23 -15.20
CA ALA A 394 9.89 9.80 -16.38
C ALA A 394 11.41 9.60 -16.32
N PRO A 395 12.07 9.16 -17.42
CA PRO A 395 13.51 9.05 -17.46
C PRO A 395 14.18 10.44 -17.46
N ARG A 396 15.44 10.50 -16.99
CA ARG A 396 16.30 11.68 -16.96
C ARG A 396 16.20 12.56 -18.20
N ASP A 397 16.39 12.00 -19.38
CA ASP A 397 16.46 12.80 -20.63
C ASP A 397 15.14 13.51 -20.94
N SER A 398 14.01 12.84 -20.66
CA SER A 398 12.67 13.44 -20.81
C SER A 398 12.49 14.63 -19.87
N VAL A 399 12.95 14.50 -18.63
CA VAL A 399 12.84 15.51 -17.58
C VAL A 399 13.78 16.69 -17.83
N ILE A 400 15.01 16.44 -18.27
CA ILE A 400 15.95 17.48 -18.72
C ILE A 400 15.33 18.27 -19.86
N LYS A 401 14.85 17.59 -20.91
CA LYS A 401 14.26 18.23 -22.08
C LYS A 401 13.01 19.05 -21.73
N LYS A 402 12.15 18.53 -20.85
CA LYS A 402 10.87 19.16 -20.52
C LYS A 402 10.98 20.29 -19.50
N PHE A 403 11.90 20.17 -18.53
CA PHE A 403 11.92 21.07 -17.37
C PHE A 403 13.28 21.74 -17.12
N GLY A 404 14.29 21.49 -17.97
CA GLY A 404 15.63 22.06 -17.81
C GLY A 404 16.31 21.65 -16.51
N VAL A 405 16.01 20.46 -15.99
CA VAL A 405 16.56 20.01 -14.69
C VAL A 405 18.05 19.74 -14.82
N SER A 406 18.83 20.19 -13.84
CA SER A 406 20.25 19.85 -13.72
C SER A 406 20.57 19.56 -12.26
N PHE A 407 21.19 18.41 -12.01
CA PHE A 407 21.77 18.10 -10.70
C PHE A 407 23.26 18.36 -10.70
N ARG A 408 23.80 18.71 -9.52
CA ARG A 408 25.25 18.77 -9.30
C ARG A 408 25.92 17.44 -9.65
N LEU A 409 25.32 16.33 -9.22
CA LEU A 409 25.76 14.98 -9.55
C LEU A 409 25.99 14.80 -11.06
N TRP A 410 25.02 15.22 -11.87
CA TRP A 410 25.08 15.06 -13.32
C TRP A 410 26.18 15.89 -13.98
N LYS A 411 26.46 17.08 -13.44
CA LYS A 411 27.60 17.89 -13.89
C LYS A 411 28.91 17.19 -13.58
N HIS A 412 29.04 16.64 -12.38
CA HIS A 412 30.21 15.87 -11.97
C HIS A 412 30.39 14.62 -12.85
N GLU A 413 29.33 13.85 -13.10
CA GLU A 413 29.35 12.68 -13.99
C GLU A 413 29.69 13.06 -15.43
N GLY A 414 29.20 14.21 -15.91
CA GLY A 414 29.56 14.73 -17.23
C GLY A 414 31.03 15.12 -17.34
N ALA A 415 31.60 15.73 -16.29
CA ALA A 415 33.00 16.16 -16.24
C ALA A 415 33.96 14.97 -16.14
N THR A 416 33.64 13.96 -15.31
CA THR A 416 34.48 12.77 -15.10
C THR A 416 34.24 11.69 -16.14
N ARG A 417 33.10 11.71 -16.84
CA ARG A 417 32.57 10.62 -17.67
C ARG A 417 32.38 9.30 -16.92
N LEU A 418 32.20 9.37 -15.59
CA LEU A 418 32.01 8.22 -14.72
C LEU A 418 30.68 8.33 -13.96
N LYS A 419 30.05 7.20 -13.64
CA LYS A 419 28.89 7.14 -12.75
C LYS A 419 29.38 7.28 -11.31
N LEU A 420 29.06 8.41 -10.67
CA LEU A 420 29.61 8.76 -9.35
C LEU A 420 28.72 8.35 -8.18
N LEU A 421 27.52 7.84 -8.48
CA LEU A 421 26.58 7.36 -7.47
C LEU A 421 25.82 6.18 -8.08
N SER A 422 25.74 5.07 -7.37
CA SER A 422 25.08 3.86 -7.87
C SER A 422 24.08 3.34 -6.84
N ALA A 423 22.96 2.83 -7.34
CA ALA A 423 22.19 1.88 -6.55
C ALA A 423 23.06 0.65 -6.27
N ARG A 424 22.86 0.04 -5.10
CA ARG A 424 23.59 -1.17 -4.73
C ARG A 424 22.66 -2.21 -4.13
N LYS A 425 23.07 -3.46 -4.24
CA LYS A 425 22.39 -4.64 -3.72
C LYS A 425 23.37 -5.38 -2.82
N VAL A 426 22.99 -5.62 -1.57
CA VAL A 426 23.82 -6.26 -0.54
C VAL A 426 23.05 -7.44 0.05
N ALA A 427 23.73 -8.54 0.35
CA ALA A 427 23.12 -9.69 1.01
C ALA A 427 22.72 -9.35 2.46
N GLY A 428 21.58 -9.89 2.92
CA GLY A 428 21.04 -9.65 4.25
C GLY A 428 20.34 -8.29 4.43
N PHE A 429 20.04 -7.94 5.68
CA PHE A 429 19.25 -6.74 6.06
C PHE A 429 20.04 -5.60 6.71
N THR A 430 21.34 -5.84 6.90
CA THR A 430 22.23 -5.02 7.75
C THR A 430 22.98 -3.94 6.98
N ASP A 431 22.61 -3.64 5.72
CA ASP A 431 23.19 -2.50 5.02
C ASP A 431 22.86 -1.20 5.81
N THR A 432 23.88 -0.68 6.48
CA THR A 432 23.90 0.60 7.20
C THR A 432 24.77 1.63 6.50
N GLU A 433 25.45 1.26 5.42
CA GLU A 433 26.34 2.15 4.68
C GLU A 433 25.56 3.36 4.16
N VAL A 434 26.22 4.51 4.16
CA VAL A 434 25.71 5.75 3.56
C VAL A 434 25.87 5.64 2.04
N ALA A 435 24.96 6.24 1.28
CA ALA A 435 25.16 6.41 -0.15
C ALA A 435 25.93 7.72 -0.37
N THR A 436 27.23 7.60 -0.63
CA THR A 436 28.11 8.74 -0.83
C THR A 436 28.50 8.84 -2.29
N GLN A 437 28.57 10.06 -2.81
CA GLN A 437 29.09 10.33 -4.14
C GLN A 437 30.58 9.99 -4.18
N ILE A 438 30.98 9.10 -5.08
CA ILE A 438 32.36 8.68 -5.28
C ILE A 438 33.13 9.81 -5.99
N VAL A 439 34.32 10.14 -5.47
CA VAL A 439 35.28 11.00 -6.14
C VAL A 439 36.30 10.09 -6.84
N PRO A 440 36.44 10.13 -8.18
CA PRO A 440 37.38 9.29 -8.89
C PRO A 440 38.84 9.58 -8.51
N GLU A 441 39.72 8.60 -8.73
CA GLU A 441 41.16 8.81 -8.61
C GLU A 441 41.62 9.97 -9.52
N GLY A 442 42.52 10.82 -9.01
CA GLY A 442 42.95 12.03 -9.72
C GLY A 442 42.01 13.23 -9.58
N TRP A 443 40.88 13.11 -8.86
CA TRP A 443 39.95 14.20 -8.57
C TRP A 443 39.92 14.53 -7.08
N ARG A 444 39.53 15.76 -6.75
CA ARG A 444 39.33 16.21 -5.36
C ARG A 444 38.09 17.06 -5.21
N TRP A 445 37.55 17.11 -4.01
CA TRP A 445 36.56 18.13 -3.65
C TRP A 445 37.23 19.51 -3.62
N ALA A 446 36.60 20.49 -4.25
CA ALA A 446 37.00 21.89 -4.24
C ALA A 446 35.80 22.78 -3.90
N VAL A 447 36.09 23.88 -3.21
CA VAL A 447 35.09 24.94 -2.95
C VAL A 447 35.10 25.85 -4.17
N ALA A 448 34.09 25.76 -5.03
CA ALA A 448 33.90 26.78 -6.06
C ALA A 448 33.44 28.08 -5.38
N GLU A 449 33.63 29.23 -6.03
CA GLU A 449 33.28 30.54 -5.47
C GLU A 449 31.84 30.53 -4.90
N GLY A 450 31.74 30.73 -3.58
CA GLY A 450 30.49 30.74 -2.83
C GLY A 450 30.41 29.69 -1.70
N PRO A 451 29.71 30.00 -0.59
CA PRO A 451 29.70 29.17 0.62
C PRO A 451 29.01 27.79 0.48
N TRP A 452 28.37 27.51 -0.65
CA TRP A 452 27.57 26.28 -0.86
C TRP A 452 27.88 25.56 -2.18
N ASN A 453 28.99 25.91 -2.84
CA ASN A 453 29.33 25.41 -4.16
C ASN A 453 30.47 24.37 -4.13
N TRP A 454 30.37 23.36 -3.27
CA TRP A 454 31.28 22.22 -3.37
C TRP A 454 31.14 21.54 -4.73
N THR A 455 32.25 21.37 -5.43
CA THR A 455 32.36 20.65 -6.70
C THR A 455 33.57 19.70 -6.68
N ILE A 456 33.75 18.91 -7.73
CA ILE A 456 34.95 18.12 -7.91
C ILE A 456 35.77 18.67 -9.08
N GLU A 457 37.09 18.71 -8.92
CA GLU A 457 38.02 19.15 -9.96
C GLU A 457 39.19 18.15 -10.11
N PRO A 458 39.85 18.10 -11.27
CA PRO A 458 41.09 17.34 -11.43
C PRO A 458 42.19 17.89 -10.51
N MET A 459 42.96 17.02 -9.90
CA MET A 459 44.17 17.41 -9.18
C MET A 459 45.21 17.87 -10.21
N THR A 460 45.60 19.14 -10.15
CA THR A 460 46.73 19.64 -10.93
C THR A 460 48.00 18.91 -10.49
N ALA A 461 48.68 18.24 -11.42
CA ALA A 461 50.00 17.68 -11.17
C ALA A 461 50.94 18.83 -10.79
N TYR A 462 51.38 18.85 -9.54
CA TYR A 462 52.41 19.76 -9.04
C TYR A 462 53.80 19.21 -9.31
#